data_AF-K0VNR4-F1
#
_entry.id   AF-K0VNR4-F1
#
_cell.length_a   1.000
_cell.length_b   1.000
_cell.length_c   1.000
_cell.angle_alpha   90.00
_cell.angle_beta   90.00
_cell.angle_gamma   90.00
#
_symmetry.space_group_name_H-M   'P 1'
#
loop_
_entity.id
_entity.type
_entity.pdbx_description
1 polymer ?
#
loop_
_entity_poly.entity_id
_entity_poly.type
_entity_poly.pdbx_seq_one_letter_code
_entity_poly.pdbx_strand_id
1 'polypeptide(L)'
;QEPAQPESGGWISGLLRGASREEAAEEAPARAPARPAETAPAARSSDARNPRHVVESLNSLSVDIARAIDHDASVDLWRRYQRGERDVFTRRLYTLKGQQTFDEIKRKYDREPEFRTAVDRYIGDFEKLLADVARTDPNRTVTQSYLTSDTGKVYTMLAHAAGRLS
;
A
#
# COMPACT_ATOMS: atom_id res chain seq x y z
N GLN A 1 -18.43 28.88 17.20
CA GLN A 1 -17.73 28.60 15.93
C GLN A 1 -16.84 27.40 16.20
N GLU A 2 -17.20 26.23 15.66
CA GLU A 2 -16.40 25.02 15.77
C GLU A 2 -15.40 24.95 14.61
N PRO A 3 -14.13 24.60 14.84
CA PRO A 3 -13.16 24.45 13.77
C PRO A 3 -13.37 23.11 13.05
N ALA A 4 -13.40 23.17 11.73
CA ALA A 4 -13.47 22.03 10.83
C ALA A 4 -12.29 21.07 11.07
N GLN A 5 -12.60 19.82 11.40
CA GLN A 5 -11.62 18.74 11.50
C GLN A 5 -11.16 18.37 10.07
N PRO A 6 -9.85 18.24 9.81
CA PRO A 6 -9.36 17.90 8.47
C PRO A 6 -9.63 16.42 8.16
N GLU A 7 -10.46 16.17 7.15
CA GLU A 7 -10.91 14.86 6.62
C GLU A 7 -9.80 14.03 5.93
N SER A 8 -8.59 14.08 6.49
CA SER A 8 -7.39 13.48 5.90
C SER A 8 -7.22 11.99 6.24
N GLY A 9 -7.99 11.45 7.20
CA GLY A 9 -7.97 10.03 7.56
C GLY A 9 -8.87 9.10 6.72
N GLY A 10 -9.67 9.63 5.80
CA GLY A 10 -10.79 8.88 5.20
C GLY A 10 -10.40 7.76 4.22
N TRP A 11 -9.25 7.84 3.56
CA TRP A 11 -8.95 6.92 2.46
C TRP A 11 -8.30 5.61 2.91
N ILE A 12 -7.44 5.63 3.94
CA ILE A 12 -6.86 4.42 4.53
C ILE A 12 -7.93 3.61 5.25
N SER A 13 -8.87 4.26 5.94
CA SER A 13 -10.04 3.56 6.51
C SER A 13 -10.91 2.91 5.42
N GLY A 14 -11.00 3.53 4.24
CA GLY A 14 -11.65 2.96 3.06
C GLY A 14 -10.89 1.75 2.48
N LEU A 15 -9.56 1.83 2.40
CA LEU A 15 -8.70 0.74 1.90
C LEU A 15 -8.61 -0.44 2.88
N LEU A 16 -8.48 -0.18 4.17
CA LEU A 16 -8.52 -1.22 5.21
C LEU A 16 -9.86 -1.96 5.17
N ARG A 17 -10.97 -1.23 5.00
CA ARG A 17 -12.31 -1.83 4.86
C ARG A 17 -12.47 -2.60 3.55
N GLY A 18 -11.81 -2.18 2.47
CA GLY A 18 -11.81 -2.86 1.18
C GLY A 18 -11.02 -4.17 1.21
N ALA A 19 -9.75 -4.10 1.63
CA ALA A 19 -8.83 -5.24 1.69
C ALA A 19 -9.32 -6.34 2.65
N SER A 20 -9.92 -5.98 3.80
CA SER A 20 -10.52 -6.97 4.71
C SER A 20 -11.83 -7.58 4.19
N ARG A 21 -12.48 -7.00 3.18
CA ARG A 21 -13.74 -7.51 2.61
C ARG A 21 -13.51 -8.46 1.43
N GLU A 22 -12.37 -8.37 0.75
CA GLU A 22 -12.06 -9.21 -0.41
C GLU A 22 -11.67 -10.65 -0.04
N GLU A 23 -11.26 -10.94 1.21
CA GLU A 23 -11.09 -12.34 1.67
C GLU A 23 -12.43 -13.06 1.96
N ALA A 24 -13.57 -12.34 1.99
CA ALA A 24 -14.90 -12.93 2.20
C ALA A 24 -15.72 -13.12 0.91
N ALA A 25 -15.14 -12.80 -0.26
CA ALA A 25 -15.84 -12.79 -1.54
C ALA A 25 -15.17 -13.71 -2.57
N GLU A 26 -14.81 -14.92 -2.18
CA GLU A 26 -14.33 -15.95 -3.10
C GLU A 26 -15.16 -17.23 -2.93
N GLU A 27 -16.42 -17.22 -3.40
CA GLU A 27 -17.19 -18.45 -3.66
C GLU A 27 -18.40 -18.16 -4.57
N ALA A 28 -18.24 -18.37 -5.90
CA ALA A 28 -19.14 -19.16 -6.77
C ALA A 28 -18.91 -18.85 -8.29
N PRO A 29 -18.83 -19.87 -9.17
CA PRO A 29 -18.42 -19.72 -10.57
C PRO A 29 -19.56 -19.72 -11.63
N ALA A 30 -19.18 -19.27 -12.84
CA ALA A 30 -19.67 -19.63 -14.19
C ALA A 30 -21.00 -19.05 -14.75
N ARG A 31 -20.90 -18.27 -15.85
CA ARG A 31 -21.42 -18.60 -17.20
C ARG A 31 -20.93 -17.64 -18.31
N ALA A 32 -20.42 -18.18 -19.42
CA ALA A 32 -20.00 -17.50 -20.66
C ALA A 32 -21.17 -17.42 -21.69
N PRO A 33 -20.97 -17.06 -22.98
CA PRO A 33 -20.43 -15.83 -23.60
C PRO A 33 -21.42 -15.21 -24.65
N ALA A 34 -21.21 -13.98 -25.12
CA ALA A 34 -21.85 -13.46 -26.34
C ALA A 34 -20.94 -12.48 -27.12
N ARG A 35 -20.93 -12.64 -28.45
CA ARG A 35 -20.00 -12.07 -29.46
C ARG A 35 -20.52 -10.72 -30.05
N PRO A 36 -20.05 -10.21 -31.21
CA PRO A 36 -19.16 -9.04 -31.32
C PRO A 36 -19.76 -7.86 -32.14
N ALA A 37 -19.28 -6.62 -31.97
CA ALA A 37 -19.48 -5.54 -32.95
C ALA A 37 -18.44 -4.42 -32.80
N GLU A 38 -17.49 -4.45 -33.72
CA GLU A 38 -16.85 -3.35 -34.46
C GLU A 38 -17.21 -1.89 -34.09
N THR A 39 -16.20 -1.04 -33.85
CA THR A 39 -16.01 0.27 -34.53
C THR A 39 -14.66 0.89 -34.14
N ALA A 40 -13.76 0.94 -35.14
CA ALA A 40 -12.74 1.94 -35.49
C ALA A 40 -11.82 2.63 -34.44
N PRO A 41 -10.55 2.92 -34.82
CA PRO A 41 -9.51 3.42 -33.94
C PRO A 41 -9.58 4.94 -33.74
N ALA A 42 -9.59 5.38 -32.49
CA ALA A 42 -9.37 6.78 -32.16
C ALA A 42 -8.20 6.87 -31.19
N ALA A 43 -7.04 7.23 -31.73
CA ALA A 43 -5.94 7.79 -30.99
C ALA A 43 -6.47 8.92 -30.09
N ARG A 44 -6.47 8.70 -28.78
CA ARG A 44 -6.58 9.76 -27.78
C ARG A 44 -5.35 9.70 -26.89
N SER A 45 -4.29 10.31 -27.41
CA SER A 45 -3.19 10.85 -26.61
C SER A 45 -3.76 11.95 -25.71
N SER A 46 -4.39 11.57 -24.62
CA SER A 46 -4.73 12.39 -23.44
C SER A 46 -5.48 11.53 -22.44
N ASP A 47 -4.76 10.66 -21.75
CA ASP A 47 -5.14 10.31 -20.39
C ASP A 47 -4.01 10.80 -19.50
N ALA A 48 -4.03 12.11 -19.25
CA ALA A 48 -3.45 12.66 -18.05
C ALA A 48 -4.10 11.88 -16.90
N ARG A 49 -3.29 11.01 -16.24
CA ARG A 49 -3.78 9.95 -15.37
C ARG A 49 -4.71 10.58 -14.33
N ASN A 50 -5.99 10.33 -14.49
CA ASN A 50 -6.96 10.80 -13.52
C ASN A 50 -6.56 10.24 -12.13
N PRO A 51 -6.59 11.02 -11.03
CA PRO A 51 -6.11 10.58 -9.71
C PRO A 51 -6.77 9.27 -9.22
N ARG A 52 -7.95 8.95 -9.74
CA ARG A 52 -8.62 7.65 -9.57
C ARG A 52 -7.80 6.47 -10.10
N HIS A 53 -7.16 6.58 -11.27
CA HIS A 53 -6.32 5.53 -11.84
C HIS A 53 -5.06 5.27 -11.03
N VAL A 54 -4.53 6.29 -10.34
CA VAL A 54 -3.38 6.12 -9.44
C VAL A 54 -3.77 5.33 -8.20
N VAL A 55 -4.94 5.63 -7.62
CA VAL A 55 -5.49 4.88 -6.49
C VAL A 55 -5.79 3.43 -6.88
N GLU A 56 -6.35 3.21 -8.07
CA GLU A 56 -6.63 1.87 -8.58
C GLU A 56 -5.35 1.09 -8.87
N SER A 57 -4.33 1.75 -9.42
CA SER A 57 -2.99 1.17 -9.58
C SER A 57 -2.38 0.77 -8.23
N LEU A 58 -2.52 1.61 -7.20
CA LEU A 58 -2.02 1.31 -5.86
C LEU A 58 -2.79 0.16 -5.23
N ASN A 59 -4.11 0.12 -5.41
CA ASN A 59 -4.95 -0.97 -4.89
C ASN A 59 -4.58 -2.31 -5.55
N SER A 60 -4.43 -2.32 -6.88
CA SER A 60 -3.98 -3.51 -7.62
C SER A 60 -2.58 -3.96 -7.19
N LEU A 61 -1.67 -3.03 -6.88
CA LEU A 61 -0.33 -3.35 -6.40
C LEU A 61 -0.32 -3.80 -4.94
N SER A 62 -1.29 -3.38 -4.13
CA SER A 62 -1.30 -3.62 -2.68
C SER A 62 -1.31 -5.11 -2.33
N VAL A 63 -2.03 -5.92 -3.10
CA VAL A 63 -2.08 -7.39 -2.89
C VAL A 63 -0.73 -8.04 -3.22
N ASP A 64 -0.10 -7.65 -4.34
CA ASP A 64 1.23 -8.15 -4.70
C ASP A 64 2.30 -7.70 -3.70
N ILE A 65 2.19 -6.48 -3.18
CA ILE A 65 3.08 -5.96 -2.13
C ILE A 65 2.85 -6.69 -0.81
N ALA A 66 1.60 -6.96 -0.41
CA ALA A 66 1.30 -7.71 0.81
C ALA A 66 1.88 -9.13 0.78
N ARG A 67 1.95 -9.73 -0.42
CA ARG A 67 2.59 -11.03 -0.68
C ARG A 67 4.11 -10.93 -0.91
N ALA A 68 4.66 -9.73 -1.04
CA ALA A 68 6.09 -9.50 -1.26
C ALA A 68 6.94 -9.69 0.00
N ILE A 69 6.33 -9.60 1.18
CA ILE A 69 6.97 -9.78 2.48
C ILE A 69 6.22 -10.90 3.23
N ASP A 70 6.96 -11.91 3.68
CA ASP A 70 6.41 -12.94 4.56
C ASP A 70 5.95 -12.33 5.89
N HIS A 71 4.88 -12.89 6.46
CA HIS A 71 4.35 -12.39 7.73
C HIS A 71 5.39 -12.51 8.87
N ASP A 72 6.11 -13.63 8.95
CA ASP A 72 7.16 -13.84 9.96
C ASP A 72 8.31 -12.81 9.81
N ALA A 73 8.71 -12.52 8.57
CA ALA A 73 9.70 -11.50 8.27
C ALA A 73 9.24 -10.10 8.71
N SER A 74 7.93 -9.80 8.58
CA SER A 74 7.34 -8.54 9.05
C SER A 74 7.38 -8.41 10.58
N VAL A 75 7.10 -9.51 11.29
CA VAL A 75 7.17 -9.56 12.77
C VAL A 75 8.60 -9.42 13.26
N ASP A 76 9.55 -10.10 12.63
CA ASP A 76 10.98 -10.02 12.98
C ASP A 76 11.56 -8.62 12.71
N LEU A 77 11.27 -8.04 11.54
CA LEU A 77 11.63 -6.67 11.17
C LEU A 77 11.20 -5.67 12.24
N TRP A 78 9.95 -5.77 12.69
CA TRP A 78 9.43 -4.87 13.71
C TRP A 78 10.15 -5.05 15.06
N ARG A 79 10.43 -6.29 15.46
CA ARG A 79 11.21 -6.57 16.67
C ARG A 79 12.63 -5.99 16.59
N ARG A 80 13.27 -5.98 15.43
CA ARG A 80 14.59 -5.37 15.22
C ARG A 80 14.50 -3.84 15.27
N TYR A 81 13.51 -3.26 14.60
CA TYR A 81 13.26 -1.82 14.61
C TYR A 81 13.03 -1.29 16.03
N GLN A 82 12.22 -1.97 16.85
CA GLN A 82 12.01 -1.58 18.26
C GLN A 82 13.28 -1.63 19.10
N ARG A 83 14.20 -2.56 18.79
CA ARG A 83 15.51 -2.66 19.45
C ARG A 83 16.49 -1.57 18.99
N GLY A 84 16.07 -0.70 18.06
CA GLY A 84 16.91 0.35 17.51
C GLY A 84 17.96 -0.16 16.51
N GLU A 85 17.79 -1.38 15.99
CA GLU A 85 18.64 -1.89 14.91
C GLU A 85 18.42 -1.03 13.66
N ARG A 86 19.53 -0.58 13.09
CA ARG A 86 19.56 0.16 11.82
C ARG A 86 19.75 -0.82 10.66
N ASP A 87 19.46 -0.39 9.43
CA ASP A 87 19.65 -1.22 8.24
C ASP A 87 18.83 -2.51 8.25
N VAL A 88 17.65 -2.46 8.87
CA VAL A 88 16.72 -3.60 8.93
C VAL A 88 15.84 -3.66 7.68
N PHE A 89 15.65 -2.51 7.00
CA PHE A 89 14.86 -2.39 5.79
C PHE A 89 15.77 -2.56 4.57
N THR A 90 16.17 -3.80 4.28
CA THR A 90 16.99 -4.11 3.11
C THR A 90 16.21 -4.92 2.08
N ARG A 91 16.71 -4.99 0.85
CA ARG A 91 16.11 -5.83 -0.20
C ARG A 91 15.93 -7.30 0.19
N ARG A 92 16.74 -7.80 1.13
CA ARG A 92 16.69 -9.19 1.61
C ARG A 92 15.43 -9.50 2.43
N LEU A 93 14.73 -8.48 2.91
CA LEU A 93 13.44 -8.63 3.56
C LEU A 93 12.37 -9.19 2.63
N TYR A 94 12.52 -8.97 1.32
CA TYR A 94 11.52 -9.32 0.33
C TYR A 94 11.75 -10.70 -0.28
N THR A 95 10.64 -11.39 -0.57
CA THR A 95 10.66 -12.60 -1.41
C THR A 95 11.23 -12.31 -2.80
N LEU A 96 11.59 -13.33 -3.57
CA LEU A 96 12.08 -13.13 -4.95
C LEU A 96 11.08 -12.37 -5.83
N LYS A 97 9.78 -12.63 -5.67
CA LYS A 97 8.72 -11.86 -6.34
C LYS A 97 8.66 -10.44 -5.78
N GLY A 98 8.74 -10.30 -4.45
CA GLY A 98 8.72 -9.02 -3.77
C GLY A 98 9.86 -8.08 -4.15
N GLN A 99 11.05 -8.60 -4.45
CA GLN A 99 12.17 -7.80 -4.95
C GLN A 99 11.88 -7.22 -6.34
N GLN A 100 11.21 -7.97 -7.21
CA GLN A 100 10.77 -7.46 -8.52
C GLN A 100 9.69 -6.38 -8.36
N THR A 101 8.73 -6.59 -7.44
CA THR A 101 7.73 -5.58 -7.09
C THR A 101 8.37 -4.31 -6.54
N PHE A 102 9.39 -4.43 -5.68
CA PHE A 102 10.17 -3.30 -5.18
C PHE A 102 10.83 -2.50 -6.32
N ASP A 103 11.49 -3.19 -7.25
CA ASP A 103 12.13 -2.58 -8.42
C ASP A 103 11.11 -1.83 -9.30
N GLU A 104 9.94 -2.42 -9.53
CA GLU A 104 8.84 -1.80 -10.27
C GLU A 104 8.33 -0.53 -9.58
N ILE A 105 8.02 -0.61 -8.28
CA ILE A 105 7.53 0.52 -7.48
C ILE A 105 8.56 1.64 -7.47
N LYS A 106 9.84 1.32 -7.25
CA LYS A 106 10.92 2.31 -7.25
C LYS A 106 11.02 3.02 -8.60
N ARG A 107 10.97 2.27 -9.70
CA ARG A 107 10.97 2.83 -11.05
C ARG A 107 9.75 3.72 -11.30
N LYS A 108 8.58 3.31 -10.82
CA LYS A 108 7.32 4.05 -10.94
C LYS A 108 7.36 5.35 -10.14
N TYR A 109 7.85 5.29 -8.91
CA TYR A 109 8.02 6.44 -8.02
C TYR A 109 8.94 7.52 -8.62
N ASP A 110 10.01 7.10 -9.29
CA ASP A 110 10.95 8.02 -9.94
C ASP A 110 10.38 8.68 -11.21
N ARG A 111 9.62 7.90 -12.01
CA ARG A 111 9.16 8.33 -13.35
C ARG A 111 7.78 8.95 -13.39
N GLU A 112 6.90 8.63 -12.44
CA GLU A 112 5.50 9.04 -12.45
C GLU A 112 5.19 9.96 -11.25
N PRO A 113 5.12 11.29 -11.46
CA PRO A 113 4.97 12.25 -10.35
C PRO A 113 3.63 12.12 -9.62
N GLU A 114 2.59 11.66 -10.31
CA GLU A 114 1.27 11.41 -9.73
C GLU A 114 1.31 10.20 -8.80
N PHE A 115 2.00 9.13 -9.20
CA PHE A 115 2.23 7.95 -8.37
C PHE A 115 3.06 8.32 -7.14
N ARG A 116 4.15 9.09 -7.33
CA ARG A 116 4.95 9.62 -6.22
C ARG A 116 4.09 10.37 -5.19
N THR A 117 3.22 11.27 -5.66
CA THR A 117 2.33 12.05 -4.78
C THR A 117 1.38 11.15 -3.99
N ALA A 118 0.82 10.12 -4.64
CA ALA A 118 -0.05 9.15 -3.96
C ALA A 118 0.71 8.32 -2.92
N VAL A 119 1.93 7.88 -3.23
CA VAL A 119 2.79 7.14 -2.30
C VAL A 119 3.20 8.01 -1.12
N ASP A 120 3.65 9.24 -1.36
CA ASP A 120 4.04 10.18 -0.29
C ASP A 120 2.86 10.48 0.65
N ARG A 121 1.65 10.61 0.10
CA ARG A 121 0.42 10.77 0.87
C ARG A 121 0.11 9.51 1.68
N TYR A 122 0.23 8.32 1.10
CA TYR A 122 0.03 7.04 1.81
C TYR A 122 0.94 6.93 3.01
N ILE A 123 2.23 7.18 2.81
CA ILE A 123 3.23 7.15 3.87
C ILE A 123 2.85 8.12 4.98
N GLY A 124 2.56 9.38 4.63
CA GLY A 124 2.23 10.41 5.61
C GLY A 124 0.94 10.13 6.39
N ASP A 125 -0.10 9.59 5.75
CA ASP A 125 -1.35 9.27 6.43
C ASP A 125 -1.22 8.01 7.31
N PHE A 126 -0.41 7.02 6.89
CA PHE A 126 -0.11 5.85 7.71
C PHE A 126 0.74 6.22 8.94
N GLU A 127 1.72 7.10 8.79
CA GLU A 127 2.54 7.61 9.92
C GLU A 127 1.71 8.37 10.95
N LYS A 128 0.72 9.17 10.50
CA LYS A 128 -0.23 9.82 11.41
C LYS A 128 -1.07 8.79 12.17
N LEU A 129 -1.56 7.75 11.48
CA LEU A 129 -2.31 6.67 12.12
C LEU A 129 -1.46 5.98 13.19
N LEU A 130 -0.21 5.64 12.88
CA LEU A 130 0.71 5.04 13.85
C LEU A 130 0.95 5.97 15.05
N ALA A 131 1.13 7.27 14.81
CA ALA A 131 1.33 8.24 15.89
C ALA A 131 0.11 8.38 16.81
N ASP A 132 -1.10 8.31 16.25
CA ASP A 132 -2.37 8.36 17.00
C ASP A 132 -2.56 7.09 17.84
N VAL A 133 -2.35 5.92 17.24
CA VAL A 133 -2.43 4.62 17.92
C VAL A 133 -1.38 4.53 19.03
N ALA A 134 -0.14 4.94 18.77
CA ALA A 134 0.94 4.88 19.76
C ALA A 134 0.69 5.75 21.01
N ARG A 135 -0.13 6.81 20.91
CA ARG A 135 -0.55 7.60 22.08
C ARG A 135 -1.57 6.87 22.95
N THR A 136 -2.39 6.02 22.34
CA THR A 136 -3.50 5.33 22.98
C THR A 136 -3.12 3.91 23.44
N ASP A 137 -2.03 3.37 22.91
CA ASP A 137 -1.55 2.00 23.11
C ASP A 137 -0.15 1.98 23.76
N PRO A 138 -0.05 2.23 25.09
CA PRO A 138 1.23 2.26 25.80
C PRO A 138 1.98 0.93 25.76
N ASN A 139 1.27 -0.19 25.55
CA ASN A 139 1.84 -1.53 25.44
C ASN A 139 2.24 -1.91 24.00
N ARG A 140 2.08 -1.00 23.02
CA ARG A 140 2.44 -1.16 21.60
C ARG A 140 1.87 -2.40 20.89
N THR A 141 0.84 -3.03 21.47
CA THR A 141 0.21 -4.24 20.93
C THR A 141 -0.61 -3.94 19.67
N VAL A 142 -1.40 -2.88 19.70
CA VAL A 142 -2.20 -2.43 18.56
C VAL A 142 -1.28 -1.90 17.46
N THR A 143 -0.26 -1.12 17.84
CA THR A 143 0.75 -0.60 16.90
C THR A 143 1.45 -1.75 16.15
N GLN A 144 1.82 -2.82 16.86
CA GLN A 144 2.39 -4.03 16.27
C GLN A 144 1.44 -4.73 15.31
N SER A 145 0.16 -4.84 15.65
CA SER A 145 -0.84 -5.45 14.76
C SER A 145 -0.91 -4.70 13.43
N TYR A 146 -0.96 -3.36 13.44
CA TYR A 146 -0.97 -2.56 12.20
C TYR A 146 0.28 -2.72 11.34
N LEU A 147 1.46 -2.77 11.96
CA LEU A 147 2.73 -2.89 11.22
C LEU A 147 2.96 -4.27 10.63
N THR A 148 2.42 -5.31 11.26
CA THR A 148 2.50 -6.70 10.77
C THR A 148 1.33 -7.07 9.84
N SER A 149 0.33 -6.19 9.74
CA SER A 149 -0.80 -6.29 8.80
C SER A 149 -0.36 -6.05 7.35
N ASP A 150 -1.20 -6.41 6.39
CA ASP A 150 -0.91 -6.20 4.97
C ASP A 150 -0.73 -4.73 4.59
N THR A 151 -1.47 -3.82 5.24
CA THR A 151 -1.24 -2.38 5.09
C THR A 151 0.10 -1.92 5.66
N GLY A 152 0.57 -2.52 6.75
CA GLY A 152 1.92 -2.31 7.28
C GLY A 152 3.02 -2.81 6.35
N LYS A 153 2.80 -3.94 5.68
CA LYS A 153 3.71 -4.45 4.62
C LYS A 153 3.74 -3.51 3.42
N VAL A 154 2.58 -3.02 2.99
CA VAL A 154 2.47 -2.01 1.91
C VAL A 154 3.22 -0.75 2.29
N TYR A 155 2.99 -0.22 3.48
CA TYR A 155 3.74 0.91 4.03
C TYR A 155 5.26 0.68 3.98
N THR A 156 5.71 -0.47 4.48
CA THR A 156 7.14 -0.82 4.53
C THR A 156 7.78 -0.84 3.15
N MET A 157 7.13 -1.48 2.17
CA MET A 157 7.61 -1.53 0.80
C MET A 157 7.68 -0.13 0.16
N LEU A 158 6.60 0.64 0.29
CA LEU A 158 6.49 1.97 -0.33
C LEU A 158 7.49 2.96 0.28
N ALA A 159 7.61 2.99 1.60
CA ALA A 159 8.52 3.88 2.29
C ALA A 159 9.99 3.53 2.01
N HIS A 160 10.33 2.24 1.87
CA HIS A 160 11.66 1.82 1.46
C HIS A 160 11.93 2.15 -0.02
N ALA A 161 10.96 1.93 -0.92
CA ALA A 161 11.11 2.29 -2.34
C ALA A 161 11.29 3.80 -2.55
N ALA A 162 10.62 4.61 -1.72
CA ALA A 162 10.75 6.07 -1.68
C ALA A 162 12.06 6.55 -1.01
N GLY A 163 12.88 5.64 -0.45
CA GLY A 163 14.14 5.98 0.23
C GLY A 163 13.97 6.63 1.60
N ARG A 164 12.78 6.52 2.21
CA ARG A 164 12.50 7.04 3.56
C ARG A 164 12.88 6.06 4.68
N LEU A 165 12.90 4.76 4.37
CA LEU A 165 13.39 3.72 5.27
C LEU A 165 14.71 3.16 4.75
N SER A 166 15.65 2.97 5.68
CA SER A 166 16.96 2.32 5.50
C SER A 166 17.30 1.52 6.74
#